data_AF-A0A5J6N8T6-F1
#
_entry.id   AF-A0A5J6N8T6-F1
#
_cell.length_a   1.000
_cell.length_b   1.000
_cell.length_c   1.000
_cell.angle_alpha   90.00
_cell.angle_beta   90.00
_cell.angle_gamma   90.00
#
_symmetry.space_group_name_H-M   'P 1'
#
loop_
_entity.id
_entity.type
_entity.pdbx_description
1 polymer ?
#
loop_
_entity_poly.entity_id
_entity_poly.type
_entity_poly.pdbx_seq_one_letter_code
_entity_poly.pdbx_strand_id
1 'polypeptide(L)'
;MMTERILQNPTVAVPSWSPFDDHLPGMKFHLPVNGICGEAAGEYLLTEAALAEQCYLPLNELTAEANNTAELTDLPVDKYSSNEFRMYEFKVRRCTRSRSHDWTECPYAHPGEKARRRDPRKYQYSGLACPDFRKGNCKKGDACEFAHGVFECWLHPTRYRTQTCKDGTACRRRVCFFAHTPE
;
A
#
# COMPACT_ATOMS: atom_id res chain seq x y z
N MET A 1 23.34 58.69 -19.56
CA MET A 1 22.42 58.63 -18.40
C MET A 1 21.28 57.70 -18.82
N MET A 2 21.49 56.38 -18.72
CA MET A 2 20.87 55.48 -17.72
C MET A 2 19.35 55.69 -17.63
N THR A 3 18.54 55.04 -18.47
CA THR A 3 17.91 53.70 -18.28
C THR A 3 17.08 53.56 -17.02
N GLU A 4 15.74 53.53 -17.15
CA GLU A 4 14.88 52.67 -16.33
C GLU A 4 13.72 52.16 -17.21
N ARG A 5 13.81 50.90 -17.63
CA ARG A 5 12.69 50.12 -18.16
C ARG A 5 12.05 49.42 -16.98
N ILE A 6 10.81 49.79 -16.66
CA ILE A 6 10.00 49.09 -15.68
C ILE A 6 9.63 47.72 -16.29
N LEU A 7 10.29 46.67 -15.81
CA LEU A 7 9.93 45.28 -16.13
C LEU A 7 8.61 44.95 -15.44
N GLN A 8 7.54 44.93 -16.24
CA GLN A 8 6.28 44.30 -15.86
C GLN A 8 6.53 42.79 -15.72
N ASN A 9 6.22 42.25 -14.54
CA ASN A 9 6.35 40.83 -14.24
C ASN A 9 5.13 40.10 -14.81
N PRO A 10 5.25 39.21 -15.83
CA PRO A 10 4.12 38.43 -16.27
C PRO A 10 3.89 37.29 -15.27
N THR A 11 2.88 37.46 -14.42
CA THR A 11 2.32 36.37 -13.61
C THR A 11 1.82 35.29 -14.56
N VAL A 12 2.59 34.21 -14.70
CA VAL A 12 2.15 33.00 -15.39
C VAL A 12 0.99 32.42 -14.59
N ALA A 13 -0.21 32.52 -15.15
CA ALA A 13 -1.38 31.84 -14.63
C ALA A 13 -1.18 30.33 -14.77
N VAL A 14 -0.99 29.65 -13.63
CA VAL A 14 -1.02 28.18 -13.56
C VAL A 14 -2.49 27.76 -13.67
N PRO A 15 -2.90 26.95 -14.67
CA PRO A 15 -4.27 26.48 -14.75
C PRO A 15 -4.59 25.57 -13.56
N SER A 16 -5.73 25.82 -12.91
CA SER A 16 -6.29 24.98 -11.86
C SER A 16 -6.61 23.61 -12.43
N TRP A 17 -5.84 22.59 -12.07
CA TRP A 17 -6.22 21.21 -12.33
C TRP A 17 -7.38 20.87 -11.39
N SER A 18 -8.60 21.05 -11.88
CA SER A 18 -9.81 20.46 -11.27
C SER A 18 -10.09 19.14 -11.97
N PRO A 19 -9.80 17.99 -11.35
CA PRO A 19 -10.38 16.74 -11.81
C PRO A 19 -11.79 16.64 -11.22
N PHE A 20 -12.76 16.30 -12.08
CA PHE A 20 -14.16 15.98 -11.77
C PHE A 20 -15.12 17.18 -11.79
N ASP A 21 -15.50 17.58 -13.00
CA ASP A 21 -16.89 17.98 -13.26
C ASP A 21 -17.29 17.46 -14.64
N ASP A 22 -18.00 16.33 -14.65
CA ASP A 22 -19.00 16.03 -15.68
C ASP A 22 -20.20 15.43 -14.98
N HIS A 23 -21.26 16.23 -14.99
CA HIS A 23 -22.56 16.00 -14.37
C HIS A 23 -23.42 15.05 -15.22
N LEU A 24 -24.22 14.22 -14.50
CA LEU A 24 -25.53 13.60 -14.83
C LEU A 24 -25.56 12.05 -14.87
N PRO A 25 -26.73 11.42 -14.60
CA PRO A 25 -27.50 11.50 -13.37
C PRO A 25 -27.99 10.11 -12.88
N GLY A 26 -28.14 9.97 -11.56
CA GLY A 26 -29.06 8.98 -10.99
C GLY A 26 -28.42 7.69 -10.53
N MET A 27 -28.01 7.67 -9.25
CA MET A 27 -28.41 6.62 -8.31
C MET A 27 -28.43 7.25 -6.91
N LYS A 28 -29.64 7.46 -6.37
CA LYS A 28 -29.84 7.86 -4.98
C LYS A 28 -29.66 6.62 -4.12
N PHE A 29 -28.58 6.55 -3.33
CA PHE A 29 -28.54 5.65 -2.19
C PHE A 29 -28.73 6.49 -0.92
N HIS A 30 -29.98 6.50 -0.43
CA HIS A 30 -30.30 6.97 0.92
C HIS A 30 -29.76 5.92 1.91
N LEU A 31 -28.80 6.31 2.73
CA LEU A 31 -28.52 5.65 4.00
C LEU A 31 -29.19 6.49 5.10
N PRO A 32 -30.08 5.92 5.93
CA PRO A 32 -30.52 6.61 7.13
C PRO A 32 -29.48 6.40 8.25
N VAL A 33 -29.06 7.53 8.82
CA VAL A 33 -28.40 7.65 10.13
C VAL A 33 -29.44 8.15 11.14
N ASN A 34 -29.16 7.91 12.43
CA ASN A 34 -29.95 8.13 13.66
C ASN A 34 -30.89 6.97 14.02
N GLY A 35 -30.82 6.32 15.18
CA GLY A 35 -30.35 6.75 16.51
C GLY A 35 -31.54 7.33 17.29
N ILE A 36 -31.99 6.65 18.35
CA ILE A 36 -32.67 7.14 19.58
C ILE A 36 -32.92 5.95 20.54
N CYS A 37 -32.74 6.22 21.81
CA CYS A 37 -32.99 5.43 23.01
C CYS A 37 -34.48 5.40 23.42
N GLY A 38 -34.92 4.39 24.18
CA GLY A 38 -36.23 4.40 24.85
C GLY A 38 -36.64 3.03 25.41
N GLU A 39 -36.92 3.02 26.71
CA GLU A 39 -37.17 1.89 27.61
C GLU A 39 -38.53 1.17 27.39
N ALA A 40 -38.63 -0.09 27.81
CA ALA A 40 -39.76 -0.58 28.62
C ALA A 40 -39.47 -1.97 29.21
N ALA A 41 -39.79 -2.11 30.48
CA ALA A 41 -39.57 -3.23 31.38
C ALA A 41 -40.45 -4.47 31.09
N GLY A 42 -40.04 -5.61 31.65
CA GLY A 42 -40.87 -6.82 31.71
C GLY A 42 -40.12 -8.03 32.30
N GLU A 43 -40.12 -8.11 33.62
CA GLU A 43 -39.57 -9.18 34.47
C GLU A 43 -40.31 -10.52 34.29
N TYR A 44 -39.60 -11.67 34.32
CA TYR A 44 -40.00 -12.82 35.15
C TYR A 44 -38.83 -13.77 35.47
N LEU A 45 -38.62 -13.89 36.79
CA LEU A 45 -37.86 -14.81 37.64
C LEU A 45 -37.11 -16.06 37.08
N LEU A 46 -35.82 -16.10 37.47
CA LEU A 46 -35.12 -17.07 38.35
C LEU A 46 -35.24 -18.60 38.12
N THR A 47 -34.09 -19.23 37.95
CA THR A 47 -33.65 -20.35 38.81
C THR A 47 -32.12 -20.47 38.80
N GLU A 48 -31.56 -20.54 40.00
CA GLU A 48 -30.13 -20.54 40.33
C GLU A 48 -29.44 -21.87 40.01
N ALA A 49 -28.14 -21.81 39.70
CA ALA A 49 -27.15 -22.70 40.29
C ALA A 49 -25.74 -22.10 40.09
N ALA A 50 -25.13 -21.74 41.22
CA ALA A 50 -23.78 -21.25 41.37
C ALA A 50 -22.71 -22.35 41.15
N LEU A 51 -21.43 -21.92 41.14
CA LEU A 51 -20.14 -22.64 41.09
C LEU A 51 -19.47 -22.52 39.69
N ALA A 52 -18.26 -21.98 39.52
CA ALA A 52 -17.25 -21.56 40.47
C ALA A 52 -16.34 -20.51 39.80
N GLU A 53 -15.96 -19.53 40.61
CA GLU A 53 -14.90 -18.56 40.40
C GLU A 53 -13.51 -19.21 40.35
N GLN A 54 -12.53 -18.41 39.89
CA GLN A 54 -11.06 -18.54 40.06
C GLN A 54 -10.27 -19.18 38.91
N CYS A 55 -9.79 -18.32 38.00
CA CYS A 55 -8.45 -18.44 37.43
C CYS A 55 -7.73 -17.09 37.57
N TYR A 56 -7.50 -16.65 38.81
CA TYR A 56 -6.48 -15.65 39.14
C TYR A 56 -5.19 -16.37 39.56
N LEU A 57 -4.07 -15.77 39.17
CA LEU A 57 -2.71 -16.30 38.96
C LEU A 57 -2.00 -16.82 40.24
N PRO A 58 -0.80 -17.38 40.09
CA PRO A 58 0.33 -16.60 40.58
C PRO A 58 1.55 -16.57 39.65
N LEU A 59 1.99 -15.33 39.39
CA LEU A 59 3.37 -14.99 39.09
C LEU A 59 4.25 -15.50 40.23
N ASN A 60 5.29 -16.29 39.92
CA ASN A 60 6.39 -16.51 40.84
C ASN A 60 7.71 -16.13 40.17
N GLU A 61 8.54 -15.48 40.97
CA GLU A 61 9.68 -14.66 40.57
C GLU A 61 10.91 -15.46 40.13
N LEU A 62 11.82 -14.68 39.53
CA LEU A 62 13.15 -14.97 38.99
C LEU A 62 14.05 -15.87 39.84
N THR A 63 14.84 -16.71 39.15
CA THR A 63 16.27 -17.09 39.37
C THR A 63 16.51 -18.35 38.50
N ALA A 64 17.62 -18.64 37.82
CA ALA A 64 18.96 -18.08 37.70
C ALA A 64 19.63 -18.72 36.45
N GLU A 65 20.50 -17.97 35.79
CA GLU A 65 21.61 -18.35 34.89
C GLU A 65 21.49 -19.61 33.98
N ALA A 66 21.30 -19.41 32.68
CA ALA A 66 21.90 -20.27 31.65
C ALA A 66 22.50 -19.39 30.55
N ASN A 67 23.83 -19.23 30.61
CA ASN A 67 24.65 -18.60 29.61
C ASN A 67 24.37 -19.18 28.21
N ASN A 68 23.79 -18.36 27.32
CA ASN A 68 23.97 -18.50 25.89
C ASN A 68 24.31 -17.13 25.31
N THR A 69 25.61 -16.88 25.22
CA THR A 69 26.20 -15.84 24.37
C THR A 69 25.96 -16.23 22.92
N ALA A 70 24.81 -15.86 22.38
CA ALA A 70 24.53 -15.94 20.95
C ALA A 70 23.95 -14.60 20.49
N GLU A 71 24.82 -13.87 19.81
CA GLU A 71 24.51 -12.93 18.74
C GLU A 71 23.60 -11.73 19.02
N LEU A 72 24.24 -10.57 18.87
CA LEU A 72 23.66 -9.38 18.27
C LEU A 72 23.17 -9.69 16.84
N THR A 73 22.10 -10.47 16.67
CA THR A 73 21.45 -10.60 15.37
C THR A 73 20.35 -9.56 15.25
N ASP A 74 20.68 -8.54 14.45
CA ASP A 74 19.84 -8.00 13.40
C ASP A 74 18.39 -7.69 13.81
N LEU A 75 18.10 -6.39 13.96
CA LEU A 75 16.74 -5.86 13.92
C LEU A 75 15.99 -6.58 12.79
N PRO A 76 14.72 -7.01 12.97
CA PRO A 76 14.00 -7.71 11.92
C PRO A 76 13.90 -6.77 10.73
N VAL A 77 14.81 -6.96 9.77
CA VAL A 77 14.73 -6.32 8.46
C VAL A 77 13.36 -6.70 7.98
N ASP A 78 12.46 -5.72 7.92
CA ASP A 78 11.11 -5.91 7.45
C ASP A 78 11.19 -6.75 6.17
N LYS A 79 10.65 -7.97 6.23
CA LYS A 79 10.78 -8.97 5.17
C LYS A 79 10.39 -8.39 3.80
N TYR A 80 9.52 -7.40 3.80
CA TYR A 80 8.98 -6.74 2.62
C TYR A 80 9.84 -5.57 2.10
N SER A 81 10.91 -5.22 2.81
CA SER A 81 11.83 -4.13 2.46
C SER A 81 13.00 -4.57 1.57
N SER A 82 13.24 -5.88 1.43
CA SER A 82 14.28 -6.42 0.53
C SER A 82 14.01 -6.07 -0.94
N ASN A 83 15.07 -5.73 -1.67
CA ASN A 83 15.02 -5.47 -3.11
C ASN A 83 14.50 -6.68 -3.90
N GLU A 84 14.95 -7.87 -3.53
CA GLU A 84 14.54 -9.14 -4.13
C GLU A 84 13.01 -9.34 -4.02
N PHE A 85 12.47 -9.13 -2.82
CA PHE A 85 11.03 -9.21 -2.58
C PHE A 85 10.26 -8.17 -3.41
N ARG A 86 10.74 -6.91 -3.42
CA ARG A 86 10.10 -5.82 -4.18
C ARG A 86 10.08 -6.07 -5.69
N MET A 87 11.13 -6.68 -6.24
CA MET A 87 11.21 -6.96 -7.67
C MET A 87 10.36 -8.17 -8.08
N TYR A 88 10.39 -9.27 -7.33
CA TYR A 88 9.83 -10.55 -7.80
C TYR A 88 8.55 -11.02 -7.09
N GLU A 89 8.24 -10.50 -5.90
CA GLU A 89 7.09 -10.98 -5.12
C GLU A 89 6.03 -9.90 -4.88
N PHE A 90 6.46 -8.65 -4.66
CA PHE A 90 5.56 -7.53 -4.36
C PHE A 90 4.55 -7.31 -5.48
N LYS A 91 3.27 -7.46 -5.13
CA LYS A 91 2.10 -7.39 -6.02
C LYS A 91 2.13 -8.38 -7.19
N VAL A 92 2.97 -9.41 -7.12
CA VAL A 92 3.02 -10.51 -8.09
C VAL A 92 2.17 -11.69 -7.57
N ARG A 93 2.47 -12.16 -6.36
CA ARG A 93 1.76 -13.27 -5.73
C ARG A 93 0.40 -12.84 -5.21
N ARG A 94 -0.63 -13.68 -5.38
CA ARG A 94 -1.98 -13.40 -4.84
C ARG A 94 -1.98 -13.41 -3.31
N CYS A 95 -2.74 -12.50 -2.72
CA CYS A 95 -2.96 -12.47 -1.28
C CYS A 95 -3.76 -13.71 -0.82
N THR A 96 -3.26 -14.39 0.21
CA THR A 96 -3.89 -15.59 0.78
C THR A 96 -4.61 -15.31 2.11
N ARG A 97 -4.58 -14.05 2.58
CA ARG A 97 -5.26 -13.68 3.83
C ARG A 97 -6.76 -13.86 3.67
N SER A 98 -7.36 -14.65 4.56
CA SER A 98 -8.79 -14.92 4.56
C SER A 98 -9.64 -13.76 5.08
N ARG A 99 -9.06 -12.90 5.94
CA ARG A 99 -9.75 -11.74 6.52
C ARG A 99 -9.61 -10.50 5.62
N SER A 100 -10.65 -9.67 5.60
CA SER A 100 -10.60 -8.35 4.97
C SER A 100 -9.50 -7.50 5.61
N HIS A 101 -8.77 -6.78 4.78
CA HIS A 101 -7.70 -5.87 5.18
C HIS A 101 -7.50 -4.84 4.07
N ASP A 102 -6.70 -3.81 4.34
CA ASP A 102 -6.37 -2.82 3.33
C ASP A 102 -5.47 -3.45 2.25
N TRP A 103 -6.03 -3.58 1.04
CA TRP A 103 -5.33 -4.13 -0.12
C TRP A 103 -4.25 -3.18 -0.64
N THR A 104 -4.33 -1.88 -0.34
CA THR A 104 -3.31 -0.90 -0.75
C THR A 104 -2.02 -1.05 0.05
N GLU A 105 -2.12 -1.47 1.31
CA GLU A 105 -0.97 -1.77 2.18
C GLU A 105 -0.50 -3.22 2.06
N CYS A 106 -1.34 -4.13 1.58
CA CYS A 106 -0.98 -5.52 1.39
C CYS A 106 0.14 -5.67 0.35
N PRO A 107 1.26 -6.36 0.65
CA PRO A 107 2.34 -6.55 -0.32
C PRO A 107 1.98 -7.55 -1.42
N TYR A 108 0.87 -8.27 -1.28
CA TYR A 108 0.40 -9.27 -2.23
C TYR A 108 -0.74 -8.73 -3.09
N ALA A 109 -1.00 -9.42 -4.19
CA ALA A 109 -1.92 -9.01 -5.22
C ALA A 109 -3.37 -9.34 -4.91
N HIS A 110 -4.27 -8.40 -5.20
CA HIS A 110 -5.71 -8.55 -5.06
C HIS A 110 -6.42 -8.55 -6.42
N PRO A 111 -7.57 -9.23 -6.56
CA PRO A 111 -8.35 -9.20 -7.80
C PRO A 111 -8.76 -7.77 -8.19
N GLY A 112 -8.53 -7.39 -9.45
CA GLY A 112 -8.94 -6.08 -9.99
C GLY A 112 -8.08 -4.88 -9.56
N GLU A 113 -7.07 -5.07 -8.70
CA GLU A 113 -6.22 -3.95 -8.31
C GLU A 113 -5.30 -3.50 -9.46
N LYS A 114 -5.03 -2.20 -9.53
CA LYS A 114 -4.11 -1.62 -10.53
C LYS A 114 -2.63 -1.90 -10.24
N ALA A 115 -2.30 -2.30 -9.02
CA ALA A 115 -0.94 -2.56 -8.58
C ALA A 115 -0.45 -3.98 -8.91
N ARG A 116 -1.33 -4.90 -9.32
CA ARG A 116 -0.98 -6.26 -9.72
C ARG A 116 0.10 -6.24 -10.79
N ARG A 117 1.06 -7.13 -10.66
CA ARG A 117 2.17 -7.32 -11.60
C ARG A 117 2.23 -8.76 -12.09
N ARG A 118 2.75 -8.93 -13.29
CA ARG A 118 3.24 -10.20 -13.81
C ARG A 118 4.62 -10.50 -13.23
N ASP A 119 4.89 -11.77 -12.96
CA ASP A 119 6.20 -12.22 -12.50
C ASP A 119 7.22 -12.07 -13.63
N PRO A 120 8.28 -11.24 -13.48
CA PRO A 120 9.32 -11.08 -14.50
C PRO A 120 10.07 -12.38 -14.83
N ARG A 121 10.03 -13.40 -13.95
CA ARG A 121 10.66 -14.71 -14.18
C ARG A 121 9.82 -15.62 -15.07
N LYS A 122 8.51 -15.38 -15.10
CA LYS A 122 7.55 -16.18 -15.87
C LYS A 122 7.16 -15.49 -17.18
N TYR A 123 7.11 -14.16 -17.18
CA TYR A 123 6.71 -13.35 -18.33
C TYR A 123 7.86 -12.43 -18.71
N GLN A 124 8.38 -12.58 -19.92
CA GLN A 124 9.39 -11.69 -20.45
C GLN A 124 8.74 -10.41 -20.97
N TYR A 125 8.76 -9.36 -20.17
CA TYR A 125 8.30 -8.03 -20.57
C TYR A 125 9.36 -6.99 -20.25
N SER A 126 9.33 -5.85 -20.94
CA SER A 126 10.25 -4.74 -20.73
C SER A 126 9.70 -3.76 -19.69
N GLY A 127 10.59 -3.04 -19.00
CA GLY A 127 10.21 -1.95 -18.11
C GLY A 127 9.62 -0.71 -18.81
N LEU A 128 9.35 -0.77 -20.11
CA LEU A 128 8.74 0.31 -20.90
C LEU A 128 7.20 0.18 -20.85
N ALA A 129 6.51 1.32 -20.72
CA ALA A 129 5.06 1.33 -20.63
C ALA A 129 4.40 0.90 -21.95
N CYS A 130 3.42 -0.01 -21.87
CA CYS A 130 2.64 -0.43 -23.02
C CYS A 130 1.75 0.72 -23.53
N PRO A 131 1.87 1.12 -24.81
CA PRO A 131 1.06 2.19 -25.37
C PRO A 131 -0.43 1.85 -25.43
N ASP A 132 -0.77 0.58 -25.66
CA ASP A 132 -2.16 0.12 -25.74
C ASP A 132 -2.81 -0.02 -24.37
N PHE A 133 -2.07 -0.51 -23.37
CA PHE A 133 -2.55 -0.54 -22.00
C PHE A 133 -2.84 0.86 -21.46
N ARG A 134 -2.02 1.85 -21.83
CA ARG A 134 -2.25 3.26 -21.48
C ARG A 134 -3.56 3.82 -22.06
N LYS A 135 -4.03 3.28 -23.20
CA LYS A 135 -5.33 3.62 -23.80
C LYS A 135 -6.50 2.87 -23.15
N GLY A 136 -6.24 2.04 -22.15
CA GLY A 136 -7.24 1.34 -21.34
C GLY A 136 -7.39 -0.15 -21.66
N ASN A 137 -6.91 -0.63 -22.81
CA ASN A 137 -7.07 -2.05 -23.16
C ASN A 137 -5.91 -2.57 -24.03
N CYS A 138 -5.09 -3.46 -23.47
CA CYS A 138 -4.08 -4.19 -24.22
C CYS A 138 -4.60 -5.58 -24.58
N LYS A 139 -4.75 -5.86 -25.89
CA LYS A 139 -5.24 -7.15 -26.39
C LYS A 139 -4.25 -8.31 -26.18
N LYS A 140 -2.95 -8.00 -25.99
CA LYS A 140 -1.90 -9.01 -25.75
C LYS A 140 -1.99 -9.63 -24.34
N GLY A 141 -2.72 -9.01 -23.41
CA GLY A 141 -2.87 -9.51 -22.04
C GLY A 141 -1.53 -9.80 -21.37
N ASP A 142 -1.40 -10.94 -20.70
CA ASP A 142 -0.17 -11.32 -20.01
C ASP A 142 1.01 -11.59 -20.97
N ALA A 143 0.76 -11.85 -22.25
CA ALA A 143 1.79 -12.06 -23.28
C ALA A 143 2.36 -10.74 -23.85
N CYS A 144 1.95 -9.58 -23.33
CA CYS A 144 2.48 -8.29 -23.76
C CYS A 144 3.95 -8.12 -23.35
N GLU A 145 4.80 -7.72 -24.28
CA GLU A 145 6.24 -7.49 -24.07
C GLU A 145 6.54 -6.15 -23.37
N PHE A 146 5.51 -5.38 -23.03
CA PHE A 146 5.63 -4.07 -22.39
C PHE A 146 4.92 -4.08 -21.03
N ALA A 147 5.35 -3.23 -20.12
CA ALA A 147 4.79 -3.11 -18.78
C ALA A 147 3.37 -2.52 -18.79
N HIS A 148 2.48 -3.15 -18.02
CA HIS A 148 1.09 -2.81 -17.80
C HIS A 148 0.91 -2.06 -16.48
N GLY A 149 1.37 -0.80 -16.47
CA GLY A 149 1.19 0.10 -15.34
C GLY A 149 2.50 0.48 -14.65
N VAL A 150 2.39 1.39 -13.69
CA VAL A 150 3.53 2.04 -13.02
C VAL A 150 4.37 1.01 -12.24
N PHE A 151 3.73 0.08 -11.55
CA PHE A 151 4.41 -0.94 -10.76
C PHE A 151 5.21 -1.92 -11.62
N GLU A 152 4.65 -2.39 -12.73
CA GLU A 152 5.42 -3.22 -13.67
C GLU A 152 6.58 -2.46 -14.30
N CYS A 153 6.42 -1.17 -14.62
CA CYS A 153 7.50 -0.37 -15.20
C CYS A 153 8.67 -0.18 -14.23
N TRP A 154 8.37 0.24 -13.00
CA TRP A 154 9.38 0.77 -12.08
C TRP A 154 9.94 -0.25 -11.09
N LEU A 155 9.22 -1.34 -10.83
CA LEU A 155 9.74 -2.48 -10.08
C LEU A 155 10.31 -3.58 -11.00
N HIS A 156 10.39 -3.33 -12.30
CA HIS A 156 11.08 -4.23 -13.23
C HIS A 156 12.57 -4.34 -12.87
N PRO A 157 13.19 -5.54 -12.91
CA PRO A 157 14.61 -5.71 -12.55
C PRO A 157 15.57 -4.79 -13.29
N THR A 158 15.29 -4.43 -14.55
CA THR A 158 16.15 -3.52 -15.32
C THR A 158 15.94 -2.02 -15.04
N ARG A 159 14.98 -1.64 -14.19
CA ARG A 159 14.63 -0.24 -13.89
C ARG A 159 14.58 0.07 -12.40
N TYR A 160 14.39 -0.93 -11.55
CA TYR A 160 14.28 -0.72 -10.12
C TYR A 160 15.59 -0.15 -9.56
N ARG A 161 15.49 0.98 -8.86
CA ARG A 161 16.62 1.72 -8.27
C ARG A 161 17.73 2.14 -9.23
N THR A 162 17.49 2.15 -10.55
CA THR A 162 18.49 2.65 -11.51
C THR A 162 18.53 4.18 -11.62
N GLN A 163 17.55 4.87 -11.03
CA GLN A 163 17.50 6.33 -10.94
C GLN A 163 17.46 6.75 -9.47
N THR A 164 18.13 7.86 -9.16
CA THR A 164 18.18 8.43 -7.80
C THR A 164 16.84 9.08 -7.43
N CYS A 165 16.41 8.86 -6.20
CA CYS A 165 15.23 9.48 -5.63
C CYS A 165 15.49 10.95 -5.38
N LYS A 166 14.56 11.82 -5.79
CA LYS A 166 14.65 13.26 -5.54
C LYS A 166 14.71 13.59 -4.04
N ASP A 167 14.02 12.80 -3.23
CA ASP A 167 13.96 12.98 -1.79
C ASP A 167 15.14 12.29 -1.05
N GLY A 168 15.98 11.55 -1.78
CA GLY A 168 17.16 10.86 -1.23
C GLY A 168 16.85 10.01 0.00
N THR A 169 17.71 10.12 1.01
CA THR A 169 17.56 9.44 2.31
C THR A 169 16.39 9.97 3.15
N ALA A 170 15.85 11.15 2.83
CA ALA A 170 14.68 11.73 3.50
C ALA A 170 13.34 11.23 2.94
N CYS A 171 13.35 10.40 1.89
CA CYS A 171 12.15 9.83 1.27
C CYS A 171 11.35 8.98 2.27
N ARG A 172 10.08 9.36 2.50
CA ARG A 172 9.16 8.66 3.42
C ARG A 172 8.21 7.69 2.72
N ARG A 173 8.35 7.48 1.41
CA ARG A 173 7.50 6.52 0.67
C ARG A 173 7.83 5.11 1.14
N ARG A 174 6.82 4.39 1.66
CA ARG A 174 6.96 2.97 2.07
C ARG A 174 7.51 2.11 0.94
N VAL A 175 7.03 2.34 -0.28
CA VAL A 175 7.54 1.75 -1.51
C VAL A 175 8.06 2.86 -2.40
N CYS A 176 9.37 3.06 -2.39
CA CYS A 176 10.07 3.92 -3.35
C CYS A 176 10.70 3.05 -4.45
N PHE A 177 10.55 3.48 -5.70
CA PHE A 177 11.11 2.80 -6.87
C PHE A 177 12.55 3.21 -7.18
N PHE A 178 13.00 4.30 -6.56
CA PHE A 178 14.25 4.99 -6.86
C PHE A 178 15.28 4.75 -5.76
N ALA A 179 16.57 4.86 -6.08
CA ALA A 179 17.66 4.71 -5.13
C ALA A 179 17.73 5.90 -4.16
N HIS A 180 17.82 5.66 -2.86
CA HIS A 180 17.95 6.74 -1.85
C HIS A 180 19.40 7.18 -1.62
N THR A 181 20.34 6.34 -2.03
CA THR A 181 21.78 6.58 -1.98
C THR A 181 22.34 6.39 -3.39
N PRO A 182 23.31 7.21 -3.81
CA PRO A 182 24.12 6.89 -4.97
C PRO A 182 25.03 5.72 -4.58
N GLU A 183 24.77 4.55 -5.16
CA GLU A 183 25.77 3.48 -5.24
C GLU A 183 26.69 3.74 -6.43
#